data_AF-A0A7C7RY74-F1
#
_entry.id   AF-A0A7C7RY74-F1
#
_cell.length_a   1.000
_cell.length_b   1.000
_cell.length_c   1.000
_cell.angle_alpha   90.00
_cell.angle_beta   90.00
_cell.angle_gamma   90.00
#
_symmetry.space_group_name_H-M   'P 1'
#
loop_
_entity.id
_entity.type
_entity.pdbx_description
1 polymer ?
#
loop_
_entity_poly.entity_id
_entity_poly.type
_entity_poly.pdbx_seq_one_letter_code
_entity_poly.pdbx_strand_id
1 'polypeptide(L)'
;MFDGRRQPVEIAPQVAQALANGAPVVALESALVTHGLPRPANLRVARRLESAVQEEGGVPATIALLEGIAHVGLSPAQLERLAGESAPAKVSLRDLPAV
;
A
#
# COMPACT_ATOMS: atom_id res chain seq x y z
N MET A 1 -11.46 -21.24 10.83
CA MET A 1 -11.43 -21.83 9.48
C MET A 1 -11.27 -20.70 8.49
N PHE A 2 -10.19 -20.69 7.71
CA PHE A 2 -10.03 -19.77 6.59
C PHE A 2 -10.94 -20.28 5.45
N ASP A 3 -12.01 -19.56 5.16
CA ASP A 3 -12.84 -19.79 3.98
C ASP A 3 -12.01 -19.35 2.75
N GLY A 4 -11.47 -20.31 2.01
CA GLY A 4 -10.57 -20.12 0.86
C GLY A 4 -11.20 -19.43 -0.36
N ARG A 5 -12.13 -18.49 -0.15
CA ARG A 5 -12.90 -17.78 -1.18
C ARG A 5 -12.64 -16.27 -1.25
N ARG A 6 -11.82 -15.69 -0.37
CA ARG A 6 -11.31 -14.32 -0.55
C ARG A 6 -9.91 -14.38 -1.12
N GLN A 7 -9.70 -13.76 -2.29
CA GLN A 7 -8.33 -13.55 -2.77
C GLN A 7 -7.62 -12.69 -1.73
N PRO A 8 -6.54 -13.18 -1.09
CA PRO A 8 -5.89 -12.47 0.01
C PRO A 8 -5.11 -11.23 -0.46
N VAL A 9 -5.09 -10.99 -1.77
CA VAL A 9 -4.35 -9.91 -2.43
C VAL A 9 -5.23 -9.27 -3.50
N GLU A 10 -5.36 -7.96 -3.45
CA GLU A 10 -5.96 -7.14 -4.51
C GLU A 10 -4.88 -6.28 -5.15
N ILE A 11 -4.71 -6.40 -6.47
CA ILE A 11 -3.72 -5.62 -7.21
C ILE A 11 -4.44 -4.51 -7.96
N ALA A 12 -4.00 -3.26 -7.76
CA ALA A 12 -4.57 -2.13 -8.47
C ALA A 12 -4.42 -2.29 -9.99
N PRO A 13 -5.41 -1.89 -10.81
CA PRO A 13 -5.37 -2.07 -12.26
C PRO A 13 -4.09 -1.52 -12.92
N GLN A 14 -3.61 -0.36 -12.47
CA GLN A 14 -2.38 0.26 -12.98
C GLN A 14 -1.13 -0.59 -12.72
N VAL A 15 -1.07 -1.25 -11.55
CA VAL A 15 0.04 -2.12 -11.17
C VAL A 15 -0.03 -3.43 -11.95
N ALA A 16 -1.20 -4.04 -12.05
CA ALA A 16 -1.41 -5.25 -12.83
C ALA A 16 -1.04 -5.05 -14.30
N GLN A 17 -1.44 -3.92 -14.90
CA GLN A 17 -1.10 -3.57 -16.27
C GLN A 17 0.39 -3.33 -16.47
N ALA A 18 1.05 -2.64 -15.53
CA ALA A 18 2.49 -2.41 -15.57
C ALA A 18 3.26 -3.73 -15.55
N LEU A 19 2.90 -4.64 -14.64
CA LEU A 19 3.49 -5.98 -14.56
C LEU A 19 3.27 -6.78 -15.84
N ALA A 20 2.05 -6.77 -16.40
CA ALA A 20 1.74 -7.48 -17.64
C ALA A 20 2.56 -6.96 -18.85
N ASN A 21 2.91 -5.67 -18.84
CA ASN A 21 3.69 -5.03 -19.89
C ASN A 21 5.21 -5.08 -19.65
N GLY A 22 5.68 -5.68 -18.56
CA GLY A 22 7.09 -5.65 -18.17
C GLY A 22 7.59 -4.24 -17.81
N ALA A 23 6.69 -3.32 -17.47
CA ALA A 23 7.04 -1.99 -17.00
C ALA A 23 7.54 -2.02 -15.54
N PRO A 24 8.45 -1.12 -15.15
CA PRO A 24 8.99 -1.10 -13.79
C PRO A 24 7.92 -0.75 -12.76
N VAL A 25 7.82 -1.56 -11.70
CA VAL A 25 6.94 -1.34 -10.56
C VAL A 25 7.79 -1.21 -9.29
N VAL A 26 7.52 -0.19 -8.48
CA VAL A 26 8.21 0.04 -7.21
C VAL A 26 7.24 -0.12 -6.06
N ALA A 27 7.48 -1.12 -5.22
CA ALA A 27 6.71 -1.31 -3.99
C ALA A 27 7.09 -0.25 -2.94
N LEU A 28 6.09 0.36 -2.30
CA LEU A 28 6.27 1.34 -1.22
C LEU A 28 5.56 0.82 0.04
N GLU A 29 6.19 0.96 1.21
CA GLU A 29 5.63 0.47 2.47
C GLU A 29 4.59 1.41 3.07
N SER A 30 3.59 0.84 3.76
CA SER A 30 2.61 1.60 4.56
C SER A 30 3.10 1.97 5.96
N ALA A 31 4.06 1.23 6.52
CA ALA A 31 4.54 1.44 7.89
C ALA A 31 5.16 2.83 8.11
N LEU A 32 5.82 3.39 7.08
CA LEU A 32 6.29 4.77 7.09
C LEU A 32 5.14 5.78 7.27
N VAL A 33 4.00 5.52 6.64
CA VAL A 33 2.81 6.38 6.66
C VAL A 33 2.08 6.32 8.00
N THR A 34 2.01 5.13 8.61
CA THR A 34 1.24 4.89 9.83
C THR A 34 2.03 5.08 11.12
N HIS A 35 3.33 4.76 11.12
CA HIS A 35 4.17 4.75 12.33
C HIS A 35 5.48 5.53 12.19
N GLY A 36 5.88 5.88 10.97
CA GLY A 36 7.18 6.51 10.72
C GLY A 36 7.19 8.04 10.82
N LEU A 37 6.07 8.70 10.51
CA LEU A 37 5.99 10.16 10.40
C LEU A 37 4.72 10.73 11.07
N PRO A 38 4.80 11.93 11.69
CA PRO A 38 3.62 12.58 12.24
C PRO A 38 2.69 13.12 11.16
N ARG A 39 1.42 13.30 11.48
CA ARG A 39 0.47 14.06 10.64
C ARG A 39 0.83 15.55 10.62
N PRO A 40 0.64 16.27 9.50
CA PRO A 40 0.23 15.77 8.17
C PRO A 40 1.42 15.36 7.29
N ALA A 41 2.63 15.23 7.86
CA ALA A 41 3.82 14.92 7.10
C ALA A 41 3.78 13.52 6.49
N ASN A 42 3.19 12.54 7.19
CA ASN A 42 3.01 11.19 6.69
C ASN A 42 2.35 11.13 5.30
N LEU A 43 1.19 11.76 5.11
CA LEU A 43 0.48 11.78 3.84
C LEU A 43 1.26 12.53 2.76
N ARG A 44 1.86 13.68 3.11
CA ARG A 44 2.66 14.46 2.15
C ARG A 44 3.87 13.68 1.65
N VAL A 45 4.58 13.00 2.54
CA VAL A 45 5.76 12.21 2.18
C VAL A 45 5.35 10.98 1.39
N ALA A 46 4.27 10.28 1.78
CA ALA A 46 3.77 9.14 1.01
C ALA A 46 3.47 9.52 -0.44
N ARG A 47 2.73 10.62 -0.66
CA ARG A 47 2.45 11.13 -2.01
C ARG A 47 3.73 11.52 -2.75
N ARG A 48 4.69 12.16 -2.07
CA ARG A 48 5.97 12.53 -2.69
C ARG A 48 6.77 11.30 -3.12
N LEU A 49 6.73 10.21 -2.36
CA LEU A 49 7.37 8.95 -2.75
C LEU A 49 6.69 8.35 -3.99
N GLU A 50 5.36 8.34 -4.04
CA GLU A 50 4.61 7.90 -5.23
C GLU A 50 4.95 8.76 -6.45
N SER A 51 4.99 10.09 -6.31
CA SER A 51 5.38 11.01 -7.38
C SER A 51 6.82 10.77 -7.84
N ALA A 52 7.76 10.60 -6.92
CA ALA A 52 9.17 10.34 -7.28
C ALA A 52 9.33 9.07 -8.12
N VAL A 53 8.58 8.00 -7.79
CA VAL A 53 8.58 6.77 -8.62
C VAL A 53 8.06 7.05 -10.03
N GLN A 54 6.97 7.83 -10.15
CA GLN A 54 6.38 8.18 -11.45
C GLN A 54 7.31 9.06 -12.29
N GLU A 55 7.97 10.04 -11.66
CA GLU A 55 8.93 10.95 -12.31
C GLU A 55 10.12 10.18 -12.92
N GLU A 56 10.53 9.09 -12.29
CA GLU A 56 11.57 8.17 -12.78
C GLU A 56 11.03 7.09 -13.75
N GLY A 57 9.77 7.19 -14.18
CA GLY A 57 9.15 6.29 -15.15
C GLY A 57 8.65 4.96 -14.57
N GLY A 58 8.62 4.81 -13.25
CA GLY A 58 8.08 3.65 -12.54
C GLY A 58 6.59 3.78 -12.21
N VAL A 59 5.94 2.64 -11.94
CA VAL A 59 4.59 2.61 -11.37
C VAL A 59 4.68 2.36 -9.86
N PRO A 60 4.24 3.30 -9.01
CA PRO A 60 4.25 3.09 -7.57
C PRO A 60 3.16 2.11 -7.15
N ALA A 61 3.52 1.22 -6.23
CA ALA A 61 2.64 0.27 -5.59
C ALA A 61 2.77 0.39 -4.07
N THR A 62 2.12 1.38 -3.47
CA THR A 62 1.99 1.45 -2.01
C THR A 62 1.18 0.25 -1.52
N ILE A 63 1.72 -0.52 -0.57
CA ILE A 63 1.13 -1.76 -0.07
C ILE A 63 0.63 -1.58 1.35
N ALA A 64 -0.62 -1.96 1.60
CA ALA A 64 -1.21 -2.02 2.94
C ALA A 64 -2.22 -3.17 3.04
N LEU A 65 -2.41 -3.65 4.27
CA LEU A 65 -3.54 -4.50 4.61
C LEU A 65 -4.73 -3.62 4.99
N LEU A 66 -5.81 -3.71 4.22
CA LEU A 66 -7.08 -3.08 4.53
C LEU A 66 -8.11 -4.19 4.73
N GLU A 67 -8.70 -4.27 5.92
CA GLU A 67 -9.79 -5.23 6.22
C GLU A 67 -9.42 -6.70 5.91
N GLY A 68 -8.17 -7.06 6.19
CA GLY A 68 -7.62 -8.42 5.97
C GLY A 68 -7.21 -8.72 4.53
N ILE A 69 -7.27 -7.74 3.63
CA ILE A 69 -6.90 -7.89 2.21
C ILE A 69 -5.62 -7.10 1.94
N ALA A 70 -4.62 -7.74 1.34
CA ALA A 70 -3.39 -7.06 0.94
C ALA A 70 -3.63 -6.29 -0.36
N HIS A 71 -3.71 -4.96 -0.27
CA HIS A 71 -3.80 -4.12 -1.46
C HIS A 71 -2.41 -3.78 -1.98
N VAL A 72 -2.17 -4.05 -3.25
CA VAL A 72 -0.93 -3.70 -3.97
C VAL A 72 -1.22 -2.54 -4.91
N GLY A 73 -0.84 -1.34 -4.47
CA GLY A 73 -1.25 -0.08 -5.07
C GLY A 73 -2.51 0.46 -4.40
N LEU A 74 -2.35 1.47 -3.55
CA LEU A 74 -3.47 2.16 -2.93
C LEU A 74 -4.03 3.25 -3.85
N SER A 75 -5.34 3.44 -3.81
CA SER A 75 -5.96 4.66 -4.32
C SER A 75 -5.61 5.88 -3.44
N PRO A 76 -5.72 7.11 -3.95
CA PRO A 76 -5.52 8.31 -3.14
C PRO A 76 -6.40 8.34 -1.88
N ALA A 77 -7.65 7.89 -1.98
CA ALA A 77 -8.58 7.83 -0.85
C ALA A 77 -8.18 6.78 0.19
N GLN A 78 -7.69 5.61 -0.23
CA GLN A 78 -7.16 4.59 0.68
C GLN A 78 -5.89 5.08 1.39
N LEU A 79 -4.99 5.76 0.67
CA LEU A 79 -3.79 6.34 1.26
C LEU A 79 -4.13 7.44 2.28
N GLU A 80 -5.10 8.30 1.97
CA GLU A 80 -5.61 9.32 2.90
C GLU A 80 -6.24 8.71 4.14
N ARG A 81 -7.10 7.69 3.97
CA ARG A 81 -7.69 6.92 5.07
C ARG A 81 -6.61 6.33 5.96
N LEU A 82 -5.61 5.68 5.37
CA LEU A 82 -4.51 5.05 6.10
C LEU A 82 -3.67 6.08 6.87
N ALA A 83 -3.34 7.20 6.23
CA ALA A 83 -2.61 8.29 6.87
C ALA A 83 -3.42 8.94 8.00
N GLY A 84 -4.75 8.88 7.94
CA GLY A 84 -5.71 9.37 8.94
C GLY A 84 -6.05 8.39 10.08
N GLU A 85 -5.65 7.13 9.99
CA GLU A 85 -6.01 6.09 10.98
C GLU A 85 -5.40 6.36 12.37
N SER A 86 -6.24 6.40 13.40
CA SER A 86 -5.85 6.72 14.78
C SER A 86 -4.97 5.64 15.43
N ALA A 87 -5.22 4.36 15.14
CA ALA A 87 -4.51 3.24 15.77
C ALA A 87 -4.23 2.11 14.77
N PRO A 88 -3.41 2.35 13.73
CA PRO A 88 -3.10 1.33 12.74
C PRO A 88 -2.23 0.23 13.36
N ALA A 89 -2.57 -1.03 13.06
CA ALA A 89 -1.74 -2.17 13.44
C ALA A 89 -0.44 -2.15 12.60
N LYS A 90 0.71 -2.29 13.27
CA LYS A 90 1.98 -2.55 12.58
C LYS A 90 2.08 -4.05 12.32
N VAL A 91 2.04 -4.43 11.05
CA VAL A 91 2.02 -5.84 10.63
C VAL A 91 3.40 -6.24 10.08
N SER A 92 4.00 -7.26 10.67
CA SER A 92 5.16 -7.99 10.14
C SER A 92 4.74 -9.35 9.59
N LEU A 93 5.66 -10.09 8.98
CA LEU A 93 5.39 -11.42 8.41
C LEU A 93 4.74 -12.39 9.40
N ARG A 94 5.14 -12.35 10.67
CA ARG A 94 4.58 -13.21 11.73
C ARG A 94 3.14 -12.85 12.11
N ASP A 95 2.73 -11.61 11.83
CA ASP A 95 1.41 -11.09 12.18
C ASP A 95 0.40 -11.37 11.06
N LEU A 96 0.87 -11.58 9.81
CA LEU A 96 0.04 -11.85 8.62
C LEU A 96 -1.02 -12.95 8.79
N PRO A 97 -0.75 -14.10 9.46
CA PRO A 97 -1.77 -15.14 9.61
C PRO A 97 -2.91 -14.75 10.57
N ALA A 98 -2.75 -13.69 11.37
CA ALA A 98 -3.66 -13.32 12.45
C ALA A 98 -4.48 -12.04 12.14
N VAL A 99 -4.22 -11.39 11.01
CA VAL A 99 -4.84 -10.12 10.58
C VAL A 99 -5.84 -10.31 9.44
#